data_AF-A0AAQ1CAL5-F1
#
_entry.id   AF-A0AAQ1CAL5-F1
#
_cell.length_a   1.000
_cell.length_b   1.000
_cell.length_c   1.000
_cell.angle_alpha   90.00
_cell.angle_beta   90.00
_cell.angle_gamma   90.00
#
_symmetry.space_group_name_H-M   'P 1'
#
loop_
_entity.id
_entity.type
_entity.pdbx_description
1 polymer ?
#
loop_
_entity_poly.entity_id
_entity_poly.type
_entity_poly.pdbx_seq_one_letter_code
_entity_poly.pdbx_strand_id
1 'polypeptide(L)'
;MSAIRITQSVGLGGVNTPADVKTVQTALNKLLKFLPGTKALAVDGRLSSRPENSKTVAAIKQFQSKVVGMVRPDGKIDPNGRTHKKINEKLAGLALLSKVKTPPVMPVTTAFWMKTAYAEVGETEVAGKKANPRILEYFKASKFWGTDDSGGQNAWCGSFVAWVMQQNNMDPVKNAFRAKERINFGKPISKPVYGAIGIKSRKGGGHVAFVVGQSVDGNYLYMLGGNQSSSVNVAKYKKDVWDDFVVPTSFDSLSASLPIYTQSASVAGSEA
;
A
#
# COMPACT_ATOMS: atom_id res chain seq x y z
N MET A 1 16.62 -12.67 -9.96
CA MET A 1 17.26 -11.56 -10.71
C MET A 1 16.18 -10.71 -11.36
N SER A 2 15.99 -9.47 -10.89
CA SER A 2 14.86 -8.58 -11.22
C SER A 2 15.11 -7.63 -12.39
N ALA A 3 16.36 -7.43 -12.79
CA ALA A 3 16.74 -6.61 -13.94
C ALA A 3 17.52 -7.46 -14.95
N ILE A 4 17.25 -7.26 -16.23
CA ILE A 4 18.06 -7.80 -17.32
C ILE A 4 19.17 -6.83 -17.70
N ARG A 5 20.22 -7.38 -18.30
CA ARG A 5 21.30 -6.63 -18.94
C ARG A 5 21.46 -7.18 -20.36
N ILE A 6 21.54 -6.28 -21.33
CA ILE A 6 21.92 -6.59 -22.71
C ILE A 6 23.20 -5.83 -23.02
N THR A 7 24.12 -6.48 -23.71
CA THR A 7 25.42 -5.91 -24.07
C THR A 7 25.37 -5.15 -25.40
N GLN A 8 24.51 -5.59 -26.32
CA GLN A 8 24.27 -4.96 -27.61
C GLN A 8 22.76 -4.80 -27.87
N SER A 9 22.42 -4.11 -28.96
CA SER A 9 21.03 -3.86 -29.33
C SER A 9 20.33 -5.12 -29.85
N VAL A 10 19.05 -5.26 -29.49
CA VAL A 10 18.20 -6.40 -29.88
C VAL A 10 16.95 -5.91 -30.60
N GLY A 11 16.52 -6.62 -31.64
CA GLY A 11 15.33 -6.35 -32.43
C GLY A 11 15.66 -5.82 -33.82
N LEU A 12 14.75 -5.04 -34.39
CA LEU A 12 14.87 -4.51 -35.75
C LEU A 12 16.10 -3.59 -35.86
N GLY A 13 17.01 -3.88 -36.80
CA GLY A 13 18.27 -3.14 -36.95
C GLY A 13 19.22 -3.24 -35.74
N GLY A 14 19.02 -4.23 -34.87
CA GLY A 14 19.92 -4.52 -33.76
C GLY A 14 21.04 -5.49 -34.13
N VAL A 15 22.07 -5.58 -33.28
CA VAL A 15 23.17 -6.55 -33.41
C VAL A 15 22.67 -7.98 -33.20
N ASN A 16 21.66 -8.17 -32.34
CA ASN A 16 20.98 -9.45 -32.13
C ASN A 16 21.91 -10.60 -31.74
N THR A 17 22.84 -10.35 -30.81
CA THR A 17 23.66 -11.43 -30.26
C THR A 17 22.76 -12.51 -29.65
N PRO A 18 23.05 -13.81 -29.82
CA PRO A 18 22.17 -14.86 -29.31
C PRO A 18 21.91 -14.75 -27.80
N ALA A 19 22.90 -14.30 -27.03
CA ALA A 19 22.77 -14.08 -25.59
C ALA A 19 21.79 -12.95 -25.25
N ASP A 20 21.89 -11.80 -25.93
CA ASP A 20 21.00 -10.66 -25.68
C ASP A 20 19.57 -10.98 -26.17
N VAL A 21 19.42 -11.69 -27.30
CA VAL A 21 18.11 -12.13 -27.80
C VAL A 21 17.43 -13.08 -26.82
N LYS A 22 18.15 -14.08 -26.26
CA LYS A 22 17.59 -14.96 -25.21
C LYS A 22 17.16 -14.17 -23.99
N THR A 23 17.95 -13.17 -23.61
CA THR A 23 17.66 -12.31 -22.46
C THR A 23 16.36 -11.54 -22.68
N VAL A 24 16.17 -10.95 -23.86
CA VAL A 24 14.95 -10.22 -24.23
C VAL A 24 13.74 -11.15 -24.35
N GLN A 25 13.87 -12.30 -25.02
CA GLN A 25 12.78 -13.30 -25.13
C GLN A 25 12.32 -13.76 -23.74
N THR A 26 13.26 -14.07 -22.86
CA THR A 26 12.97 -14.45 -21.46
C THR A 26 12.22 -13.33 -20.72
N ALA A 27 12.65 -12.08 -20.88
CA ALA A 27 12.03 -10.94 -20.22
C ALA A 27 10.60 -10.69 -20.73
N LEU A 28 10.38 -10.71 -22.04
CA LEU A 28 9.06 -10.52 -22.65
C LEU A 28 8.09 -11.63 -22.24
N ASN A 29 8.56 -12.88 -22.17
CA ASN A 29 7.75 -14.00 -21.66
C ASN A 29 7.29 -13.78 -20.22
N LYS A 30 8.14 -13.25 -19.34
CA LYS A 30 7.75 -12.87 -17.97
C LYS A 30 6.74 -11.73 -17.93
N LEU A 31 6.66 -10.92 -18.97
CA LEU A 31 5.82 -9.72 -19.08
C LEU A 31 4.57 -9.93 -19.96
N LEU A 32 4.25 -11.17 -20.39
CA LEU A 32 3.14 -11.46 -21.30
C LEU A 32 1.79 -10.90 -20.85
N LYS A 33 1.54 -10.81 -19.55
CA LYS A 33 0.29 -10.22 -19.02
C LYS A 33 0.08 -8.75 -19.42
N PHE A 34 1.13 -8.04 -19.80
CA PHE A 34 1.08 -6.67 -20.30
C PHE A 34 1.02 -6.59 -21.84
N LEU A 35 1.03 -7.74 -22.51
CA LEU A 35 1.13 -7.88 -23.97
C LEU A 35 -0.09 -8.67 -24.50
N PRO A 36 -1.26 -8.03 -24.56
CA PRO A 36 -2.51 -8.73 -24.90
C PRO A 36 -2.46 -9.33 -26.31
N GLY A 37 -2.65 -10.65 -26.43
CA GLY A 37 -2.59 -11.35 -27.72
C GLY A 37 -1.18 -11.75 -28.18
N THR A 38 -0.12 -11.39 -27.45
CA THR A 38 1.21 -11.98 -27.68
C THR A 38 1.26 -13.41 -27.13
N LYS A 39 1.66 -14.37 -27.96
CA LYS A 39 1.94 -15.74 -27.52
C LYS A 39 3.34 -15.83 -26.92
N ALA A 40 3.56 -16.80 -26.04
CA ALA A 40 4.89 -17.07 -25.49
C ALA A 40 5.91 -17.30 -26.61
N LEU A 41 7.04 -16.61 -26.51
CA LEU A 41 8.16 -16.69 -27.45
C LEU A 41 9.01 -17.93 -27.14
N ALA A 42 9.57 -18.55 -28.19
CA ALA A 42 10.66 -19.48 -28.01
C ALA A 42 11.89 -18.73 -27.47
N VAL A 43 12.55 -19.25 -26.45
CA VAL A 43 13.79 -18.67 -25.88
C VAL A 43 14.99 -19.34 -26.54
N ASP A 44 15.16 -19.08 -27.83
CA ASP A 44 16.17 -19.74 -28.67
C ASP A 44 17.37 -18.84 -28.99
N GLY A 45 17.27 -17.53 -28.70
CA GLY A 45 18.30 -16.55 -29.03
C GLY A 45 18.30 -16.16 -30.50
N ARG A 46 17.21 -16.42 -31.23
CA ARG A 46 17.14 -16.17 -32.67
C ARG A 46 15.99 -15.23 -32.99
N LEU A 47 16.21 -14.41 -34.01
CA LEU A 47 15.13 -13.76 -34.74
C LEU A 47 14.84 -14.58 -36.01
N SER A 48 13.68 -14.33 -36.63
CA SER A 48 13.43 -14.86 -37.98
C SER A 48 14.47 -14.31 -38.96
N SER A 49 14.74 -15.05 -40.04
CA SER A 49 15.66 -14.61 -41.12
C SER A 49 15.37 -13.20 -41.63
N ARG A 50 14.09 -12.81 -41.62
CA ARG A 50 13.61 -11.43 -41.73
C ARG A 50 13.16 -10.93 -40.35
N PRO A 51 13.96 -10.09 -39.65
CA PRO A 51 13.64 -9.63 -38.29
C PRO A 51 12.26 -8.97 -38.16
N GLU A 52 11.78 -8.27 -39.18
CA GLU A 52 10.46 -7.65 -39.24
C GLU A 52 9.31 -8.67 -39.08
N ASN A 53 9.53 -9.92 -39.46
CA ASN A 53 8.58 -11.03 -39.33
C ASN A 53 8.84 -11.87 -38.07
N SER A 54 9.80 -11.48 -37.23
CA SER A 54 10.08 -12.20 -35.99
C SER A 54 9.00 -11.94 -34.96
N LYS A 55 8.51 -13.03 -34.36
CA LYS A 55 7.61 -12.97 -33.19
C LYS A 55 8.23 -12.17 -32.04
N THR A 56 9.56 -12.27 -31.86
CA THR A 56 10.29 -11.47 -30.86
C THR A 56 10.18 -9.98 -31.17
N VAL A 57 10.40 -9.55 -32.43
CA VAL A 57 10.28 -8.14 -32.83
C VAL A 57 8.84 -7.63 -32.71
N ALA A 58 7.85 -8.45 -33.09
CA ALA A 58 6.45 -8.12 -32.88
C ALA A 58 6.12 -7.89 -31.40
N ALA A 59 6.62 -8.75 -30.50
CA ALA A 59 6.45 -8.60 -29.06
C ALA A 59 7.17 -7.35 -28.51
N ILE A 60 8.36 -7.01 -29.03
CA ILE A 60 9.06 -5.75 -28.69
C ILE A 60 8.19 -4.55 -29.07
N LYS A 61 7.69 -4.49 -30.30
CA LYS A 61 6.82 -3.40 -30.78
C LYS A 61 5.55 -3.28 -29.93
N GLN A 62 4.98 -4.42 -29.55
CA GLN A 62 3.80 -4.45 -28.71
C GLN A 62 4.10 -3.92 -27.29
N PHE A 63 5.22 -4.31 -26.69
CA PHE A 63 5.65 -3.77 -25.40
C PHE A 63 5.90 -2.26 -25.46
N GLN A 64 6.54 -1.79 -26.52
CA GLN A 64 6.80 -0.37 -26.75
C GLN A 64 5.50 0.44 -26.86
N SER A 65 4.53 -0.05 -27.63
CA SER A 65 3.23 0.61 -27.75
C SER A 65 2.46 0.58 -26.42
N LYS A 66 2.28 -0.60 -25.83
CA LYS A 66 1.35 -0.80 -24.71
C LYS A 66 1.92 -0.42 -23.34
N VAL A 67 3.24 -0.50 -23.16
CA VAL A 67 3.87 -0.35 -21.85
C VAL A 67 4.84 0.83 -21.79
N VAL A 68 5.59 1.08 -22.86
CA VAL A 68 6.52 2.23 -22.92
C VAL A 68 5.78 3.52 -23.31
N GLY A 69 4.65 3.41 -24.00
CA GLY A 69 3.87 4.54 -24.52
C GLY A 69 4.48 5.17 -25.76
N MET A 70 5.16 4.37 -26.59
CA MET A 70 5.73 4.86 -27.86
C MET A 70 4.64 4.95 -28.93
N VAL A 71 4.46 6.14 -29.49
CA VAL A 71 3.52 6.39 -30.60
C VAL A 71 3.93 5.62 -31.85
N ARG A 72 5.24 5.48 -32.10
CA ARG A 72 5.82 4.73 -33.21
C ARG A 72 6.79 3.66 -32.69
N PRO A 73 6.31 2.44 -32.42
CA PRO A 73 7.16 1.34 -31.98
C PRO A 73 8.18 0.96 -33.06
N ASP A 74 9.46 1.13 -32.76
CA ASP A 74 10.57 0.84 -33.69
C ASP A 74 10.96 -0.66 -33.70
N GLY A 75 10.58 -1.42 -32.68
CA GLY A 75 10.93 -2.83 -32.56
C GLY A 75 12.40 -3.08 -32.17
N LYS A 76 13.11 -2.07 -31.66
CA LYS A 76 14.51 -2.15 -31.22
C LYS A 76 14.64 -1.86 -29.72
N ILE A 77 15.57 -2.56 -29.08
CA ILE A 77 15.95 -2.35 -27.68
C ILE A 77 17.45 -2.09 -27.63
N ASP A 78 17.82 -0.84 -27.35
CA ASP A 78 19.20 -0.46 -27.10
C ASP A 78 19.60 -0.66 -25.62
N PRO A 79 20.87 -1.01 -25.34
CA PRO A 79 21.41 -1.02 -23.98
C PRO A 79 21.15 0.33 -23.29
N ASN A 80 20.65 0.29 -22.05
CA ASN A 80 20.22 1.45 -21.27
C ASN A 80 19.18 2.38 -21.93
N GLY A 81 18.58 1.97 -23.06
CA GLY A 81 17.53 2.71 -23.75
C GLY A 81 16.19 2.69 -23.01
N ARG A 82 15.23 3.48 -23.51
CA ARG A 82 13.91 3.65 -22.89
C ARG A 82 13.16 2.33 -22.70
N THR A 83 13.14 1.50 -23.73
CA THR A 83 12.48 0.18 -23.70
C THR A 83 13.15 -0.76 -22.68
N HIS A 84 14.48 -0.82 -22.68
CA HIS A 84 15.24 -1.65 -21.74
C HIS A 84 15.00 -1.23 -20.28
N LYS A 85 15.07 0.08 -19.99
CA LYS A 85 14.76 0.62 -18.65
C LYS A 85 13.33 0.26 -18.21
N LYS A 86 12.35 0.38 -19.11
CA LYS A 86 10.95 0.05 -18.79
C LYS A 86 10.72 -1.44 -18.55
N ILE A 87 11.41 -2.32 -19.28
CA ILE A 87 11.41 -3.77 -19.00
C ILE A 87 11.91 -4.02 -17.57
N ASN A 88 13.04 -3.42 -17.18
CA ASN A 88 13.60 -3.58 -15.85
C ASN A 88 12.67 -3.05 -14.75
N GLU A 89 12.01 -1.91 -14.97
CA GLU A 89 10.99 -1.38 -14.06
C GLU A 89 9.83 -2.38 -13.87
N LYS A 90 9.31 -2.96 -14.96
CA LYS A 90 8.19 -3.91 -14.87
C LYS A 90 8.59 -5.25 -14.27
N LEU A 91 9.79 -5.74 -14.56
CA LEU A 91 10.33 -6.96 -13.94
C LEU A 91 10.60 -6.74 -12.45
N ALA A 92 11.10 -5.57 -12.05
CA ALA A 92 11.24 -5.21 -10.64
C ALA A 92 9.88 -5.16 -9.95
N GLY A 93 8.87 -4.51 -10.56
CA GLY A 93 7.50 -4.50 -10.05
C GLY A 93 6.90 -5.91 -9.91
N LEU A 94 7.12 -6.79 -10.90
CA LEU A 94 6.72 -8.19 -10.82
C LEU A 94 7.42 -8.95 -9.70
N ALA A 95 8.73 -8.75 -9.52
CA ALA A 95 9.50 -9.38 -8.45
C ALA A 95 9.05 -8.91 -7.06
N LEU A 96 8.66 -7.64 -6.93
CA LEU A 96 8.04 -7.11 -5.72
C LEU A 96 6.68 -7.77 -5.48
N LEU A 97 5.82 -7.84 -6.49
CA LEU A 97 4.51 -8.50 -6.38
C LEU A 97 4.63 -10.01 -6.07
N SER A 98 5.64 -10.71 -6.60
CA SER A 98 5.86 -12.12 -6.28
C SER A 98 6.37 -12.34 -4.85
N LYS A 99 7.17 -11.40 -4.31
CA LYS A 99 7.53 -11.37 -2.88
C LYS A 99 6.33 -11.09 -1.97
N VAL A 100 5.31 -10.40 -2.48
CA VAL A 100 4.04 -10.14 -1.78
C VAL A 100 3.05 -11.32 -1.92
N LYS A 101 3.16 -12.11 -3.00
CA LYS A 101 2.32 -13.31 -3.25
C LYS A 101 2.80 -14.58 -2.56
N THR A 102 4.08 -14.68 -2.20
CA THR A 102 4.44 -15.56 -1.08
C THR A 102 3.64 -14.99 0.09
N PRO A 103 2.78 -15.78 0.77
CA PRO A 103 2.09 -15.23 1.92
C PRO A 103 3.15 -14.58 2.78
N PRO A 104 3.03 -13.30 3.19
CA PRO A 104 3.73 -12.93 4.38
C PRO A 104 3.36 -14.04 5.36
N VAL A 105 4.35 -14.68 5.97
CA VAL A 105 4.10 -15.16 7.32
C VAL A 105 3.62 -13.88 7.99
N MET A 106 2.29 -13.73 8.11
CA MET A 106 1.66 -12.73 8.96
C MET A 106 2.49 -12.88 10.22
N PRO A 107 3.31 -11.88 10.62
CA PRO A 107 4.15 -12.06 11.78
C PRO A 107 3.18 -12.51 12.85
N VAL A 108 3.35 -13.76 13.29
CA VAL A 108 2.43 -14.40 14.21
C VAL A 108 2.45 -13.47 15.42
N THR A 109 1.36 -12.73 15.58
CA THR A 109 0.90 -12.10 16.82
C THR A 109 1.89 -11.18 17.55
N THR A 110 2.10 -9.94 17.07
CA THR A 110 2.56 -8.85 17.98
C THR A 110 1.50 -7.75 18.17
N ALA A 111 0.78 -7.34 17.11
CA ALA A 111 -0.26 -6.31 17.20
C ALA A 111 -1.67 -6.90 17.38
N PHE A 112 -1.88 -7.68 18.43
CA PHE A 112 -3.13 -8.44 18.64
C PHE A 112 -4.39 -7.55 18.74
N TRP A 113 -4.25 -6.30 19.18
CA TRP A 113 -5.34 -5.31 19.23
C TRP A 113 -5.95 -5.00 17.85
N MET A 114 -5.21 -5.26 16.77
CA MET A 114 -5.72 -5.04 15.42
C MET A 114 -6.87 -5.99 15.08
N LYS A 115 -6.95 -7.17 15.70
CA LYS A 115 -8.13 -8.05 15.53
C LYS A 115 -9.40 -7.36 16.00
N THR A 116 -9.34 -6.68 17.16
CA THR A 116 -10.45 -5.89 17.69
C THR A 116 -10.77 -4.70 16.78
N ALA A 117 -9.76 -3.96 16.32
CA ALA A 117 -9.99 -2.81 15.44
C ALA A 117 -10.69 -3.20 14.12
N TYR A 118 -10.27 -4.30 13.50
CA TYR A 118 -10.86 -4.77 12.24
C TYR A 118 -12.29 -5.29 12.40
N ALA A 119 -12.65 -5.81 13.57
CA ALA A 119 -14.01 -6.29 13.84
C ALA A 119 -15.05 -5.15 13.80
N GLU A 120 -14.63 -3.90 14.00
CA GLU A 120 -15.51 -2.73 14.00
C GLU A 120 -15.63 -2.05 12.62
N VAL A 121 -14.96 -2.57 11.58
CA VAL A 121 -15.05 -1.98 10.23
C VAL A 121 -16.50 -2.03 9.74
N GLY A 122 -17.02 -0.86 9.34
CA GLY A 122 -18.42 -0.70 8.91
C GLY A 122 -19.30 0.00 9.93
N GLU A 123 -18.88 0.13 11.19
CA GLU A 123 -19.58 0.95 12.18
C GLU A 123 -19.67 2.40 11.70
N THR A 124 -20.88 2.95 11.73
CA THR A 124 -21.22 4.26 11.16
C THR A 124 -22.05 5.09 12.14
N GLU A 125 -21.91 6.41 12.09
CA GLU A 125 -22.85 7.31 12.75
C GLU A 125 -24.26 7.07 12.22
N VAL A 126 -25.27 7.18 13.09
CA VAL A 126 -26.67 7.14 12.68
C VAL A 126 -27.27 8.54 12.70
N ALA A 127 -28.08 8.88 11.69
CA ALA A 127 -28.73 10.18 11.62
C ALA A 127 -29.91 10.26 12.60
N GLY A 128 -30.03 11.37 13.34
CA GLY A 128 -31.20 11.69 14.16
C GLY A 128 -30.88 11.87 15.65
N LYS A 129 -31.89 11.72 16.52
CA LYS A 129 -31.77 12.00 17.96
C LYS A 129 -31.12 10.88 18.80
N LYS A 130 -30.76 9.76 18.18
CA LYS A 130 -30.18 8.59 18.86
C LYS A 130 -28.84 8.29 18.24
N ALA A 131 -27.80 8.24 19.07
CA ALA A 131 -26.46 7.86 18.64
C ALA A 131 -26.31 6.34 18.49
N ASN A 132 -25.35 5.91 17.67
CA ASN A 132 -25.00 4.51 17.53
C ASN A 132 -24.51 3.98 18.89
N PRO A 133 -25.15 2.96 19.48
CA PRO A 133 -24.74 2.41 20.77
C PRO A 133 -23.28 1.99 20.82
N ARG A 134 -22.72 1.50 19.70
CA ARG A 134 -21.31 1.12 19.60
C ARG A 134 -20.39 2.33 19.73
N ILE A 135 -20.73 3.46 19.10
CA ILE A 135 -19.97 4.70 19.22
C ILE A 135 -20.05 5.26 20.66
N LEU A 136 -21.19 5.11 21.33
CA LEU A 136 -21.32 5.46 22.74
C LEU A 136 -20.42 4.60 23.64
N GLU A 137 -20.19 3.33 23.31
CA GLU A 137 -19.20 2.50 24.02
C GLU A 137 -17.77 3.07 23.84
N TYR A 138 -17.44 3.59 22.66
CA TYR A 138 -16.16 4.25 22.42
C TYR A 138 -16.00 5.50 23.30
N PHE A 139 -17.06 6.29 23.44
CA PHE A 139 -17.09 7.45 24.34
C PHE A 139 -16.87 7.05 25.79
N LYS A 140 -17.55 6.00 26.25
CA LYS A 140 -17.37 5.48 27.61
C LYS A 140 -15.92 5.05 27.88
N ALA A 141 -15.29 4.34 26.94
CA ALA A 141 -13.91 3.87 27.08
C ALA A 141 -12.90 5.02 27.22
N SER A 142 -13.14 6.13 26.52
CA SER A 142 -12.29 7.31 26.57
C SER A 142 -12.69 8.32 27.64
N LYS A 143 -13.77 8.07 28.39
CA LYS A 143 -14.40 9.00 29.33
C LYS A 143 -14.84 10.31 28.67
N PHE A 144 -15.25 10.24 27.40
CA PHE A 144 -15.87 11.37 26.71
C PHE A 144 -17.30 11.58 27.22
N TRP A 145 -17.68 12.83 27.46
CA TRP A 145 -18.99 13.18 28.03
C TRP A 145 -20.10 13.35 26.97
N GLY A 146 -19.76 13.23 25.69
CA GLY A 146 -20.72 13.36 24.60
C GLY A 146 -21.74 12.22 24.60
N THR A 147 -22.99 12.57 24.31
CA THR A 147 -24.12 11.62 24.19
C THR A 147 -24.69 11.56 22.77
N ASP A 148 -24.05 12.26 21.83
CA ASP A 148 -24.43 12.38 20.42
C ASP A 148 -23.19 12.09 19.55
N ASP A 149 -23.38 11.22 18.55
CA ASP A 149 -22.39 10.89 17.53
C ASP A 149 -22.65 11.67 16.22
N SER A 150 -23.76 12.38 16.11
CA SER A 150 -24.17 13.06 14.89
C SER A 150 -23.63 14.49 14.79
N GLY A 151 -23.50 14.99 13.55
CA GLY A 151 -23.35 16.43 13.29
C GLY A 151 -21.91 16.97 13.19
N GLY A 152 -20.89 16.12 13.06
CA GLY A 152 -19.52 16.54 12.71
C GLY A 152 -18.77 17.37 13.77
N GLN A 153 -19.38 17.66 14.92
CA GLN A 153 -18.76 18.41 16.01
C GLN A 153 -17.96 17.51 16.96
N ASN A 154 -18.36 16.24 17.13
CA ASN A 154 -17.73 15.30 18.05
C ASN A 154 -16.81 14.33 17.32
N ALA A 155 -15.53 14.68 17.19
CA ALA A 155 -14.55 13.76 16.62
C ALA A 155 -14.35 12.53 17.53
N TRP A 156 -14.73 11.34 17.07
CA TRP A 156 -14.65 10.09 17.85
C TRP A 156 -13.50 9.15 17.48
N CYS A 157 -12.55 9.59 16.66
CA CYS A 157 -11.33 8.84 16.32
C CYS A 157 -10.51 8.44 17.55
N GLY A 158 -10.30 9.38 18.49
CA GLY A 158 -9.59 9.12 19.76
C GLY A 158 -10.33 8.13 20.66
N SER A 159 -11.65 8.23 20.68
CA SER A 159 -12.54 7.35 21.44
C SER A 159 -12.51 5.91 20.91
N PHE A 160 -12.55 5.73 19.59
CA PHE A 160 -12.40 4.42 18.95
C PHE A 160 -11.07 3.77 19.30
N VAL A 161 -9.95 4.50 19.11
CA VAL A 161 -8.62 3.97 19.46
C VAL A 161 -8.54 3.65 20.95
N ALA A 162 -9.08 4.50 21.84
CA ALA A 162 -9.13 4.21 23.28
C ALA A 162 -9.84 2.89 23.59
N TRP A 163 -11.00 2.67 22.98
CA TRP A 163 -11.80 1.47 23.17
C TRP A 163 -11.06 0.23 22.69
N VAL A 164 -10.47 0.26 21.49
CA VAL A 164 -9.67 -0.86 20.96
C VAL A 164 -8.55 -1.24 21.93
N MET A 165 -7.83 -0.25 22.46
CA MET A 165 -6.75 -0.52 23.43
C MET A 165 -7.31 -1.11 24.73
N GLN A 166 -8.42 -0.56 25.24
CA GLN A 166 -9.04 -1.04 26.47
C GLN A 166 -9.54 -2.49 26.37
N GLN A 167 -10.14 -2.89 25.24
CA GLN A 167 -10.56 -4.28 24.99
C GLN A 167 -9.38 -5.27 25.00
N ASN A 168 -8.15 -4.74 24.86
CA ASN A 168 -6.91 -5.50 24.81
C ASN A 168 -6.08 -5.32 26.09
N ASN A 169 -6.73 -4.95 27.20
CA ASN A 169 -6.12 -4.74 28.52
C ASN A 169 -5.02 -3.66 28.51
N MET A 170 -5.13 -2.67 27.64
CA MET A 170 -4.23 -1.53 27.58
C MET A 170 -5.00 -0.27 27.96
N ASP A 171 -4.68 0.28 29.13
CA ASP A 171 -5.41 1.41 29.67
C ASP A 171 -5.28 2.65 28.78
N PRO A 172 -6.39 3.33 28.49
CA PRO A 172 -6.34 4.60 27.78
C PRO A 172 -5.63 5.69 28.61
N VAL A 173 -4.86 6.53 27.94
CA VAL A 173 -4.30 7.76 28.52
C VAL A 173 -5.39 8.71 29.01
N LYS A 174 -5.03 9.64 29.90
CA LYS A 174 -5.93 10.72 30.30
C LYS A 174 -6.39 11.52 29.07
N ASN A 175 -7.66 11.91 29.03
CA ASN A 175 -8.27 12.63 27.91
C ASN A 175 -8.16 11.90 26.55
N ALA A 176 -8.14 10.58 26.59
CA ALA A 176 -8.07 9.64 25.48
C ALA A 176 -8.93 9.97 24.24
N PHE A 177 -10.04 10.69 24.41
CA PHE A 177 -10.93 11.14 23.33
C PHE A 177 -10.26 12.19 22.42
N ARG A 178 -9.24 12.91 22.89
CA ARG A 178 -8.45 13.84 22.08
C ARG A 178 -7.35 13.08 21.34
N ALA A 179 -7.38 13.12 20.01
CA ALA A 179 -6.41 12.41 19.18
C ALA A 179 -4.94 12.68 19.55
N LYS A 180 -4.59 13.94 19.84
CA LYS A 180 -3.21 14.34 20.17
C LYS A 180 -2.69 13.79 21.50
N GLU A 181 -3.56 13.44 22.44
CA GLU A 181 -3.14 12.87 23.73
C GLU A 181 -2.50 11.49 23.58
N ARG A 182 -2.65 10.86 22.41
CA ARG A 182 -2.05 9.57 22.08
C ARG A 182 -0.53 9.58 22.11
N ILE A 183 0.11 10.75 22.04
CA ILE A 183 1.56 10.87 22.19
C ILE A 183 2.05 10.34 23.54
N ASN A 184 1.19 10.38 24.56
CA ASN A 184 1.48 9.89 25.91
C ASN A 184 1.23 8.38 26.08
N PHE A 185 0.81 7.68 25.02
CA PHE A 185 0.53 6.25 25.07
C PHE A 185 1.75 5.43 24.65
N GLY A 186 2.18 4.50 25.51
CA GLY A 186 3.21 3.53 25.16
C GLY A 186 4.57 4.18 24.90
N LYS A 187 5.19 3.85 23.77
CA LYS A 187 6.48 4.41 23.34
C LYS A 187 6.45 4.92 21.90
N PRO A 188 7.18 6.02 21.59
CA PRO A 188 7.27 6.56 20.23
C PRO A 188 8.15 5.68 19.34
N ILE A 189 7.86 5.69 18.04
CA ILE A 189 8.66 5.04 17.00
C ILE A 189 8.86 5.97 15.80
N SER A 190 10.03 5.87 15.16
CA SER A 190 10.41 6.78 14.06
C SER A 190 9.91 6.34 12.68
N LYS A 191 9.37 5.13 12.55
CA LYS A 191 8.86 4.57 11.29
C LYS A 191 7.53 3.88 11.54
N PRO A 192 6.54 4.04 10.64
CA PRO A 192 5.27 3.36 10.77
C PRO A 192 5.46 1.84 10.65
N VAL A 193 4.84 1.11 11.58
CA VAL A 193 4.76 -0.36 11.57
C VAL A 193 3.31 -0.77 11.70
N TYR A 194 2.96 -1.99 11.27
CA TYR A 194 1.61 -2.49 11.39
C TYR A 194 1.12 -2.44 12.85
N GLY A 195 -0.07 -1.89 13.06
CA GLY A 195 -0.70 -1.73 14.37
C GLY A 195 -0.28 -0.49 15.14
N ALA A 196 0.74 0.25 14.69
CA ALA A 196 1.10 1.53 15.33
C ALA A 196 -0.07 2.52 15.28
N ILE A 197 -0.19 3.31 16.33
CA ILE A 197 -1.13 4.43 16.39
C ILE A 197 -0.45 5.62 15.72
N GLY A 198 -0.93 6.03 14.55
CA GLY A 198 -0.52 7.27 13.90
C GLY A 198 -1.29 8.46 14.49
N ILE A 199 -0.59 9.56 14.71
CA ILE A 199 -1.13 10.80 15.27
C ILE A 199 -0.87 11.92 14.29
N LYS A 200 -1.88 12.75 14.02
CA LYS A 200 -1.69 13.96 13.22
C LYS A 200 -2.47 15.15 13.73
N SER A 201 -1.98 16.32 13.35
CA SER A 201 -2.63 17.61 13.55
C SER A 201 -3.53 17.95 12.37
N ARG A 202 -4.58 18.73 12.65
CA ARG A 202 -5.41 19.39 11.63
C ARG A 202 -6.02 20.67 12.19
N LYS A 203 -6.53 21.53 11.32
CA LYS A 203 -7.30 22.70 11.76
C LYS A 203 -8.50 22.23 12.59
N GLY A 204 -8.63 22.73 13.82
CA GLY A 204 -9.70 22.30 14.74
C GLY A 204 -9.38 21.06 15.59
N GLY A 205 -8.17 20.51 15.55
CA GLY A 205 -7.76 19.45 16.48
C GLY A 205 -6.69 18.51 15.94
N GLY A 206 -6.94 17.21 16.01
CA GLY A 206 -6.09 16.17 15.46
C GLY A 206 -6.90 15.01 14.89
N HIS A 207 -6.20 14.00 14.39
CA HIS A 207 -6.75 12.72 13.99
C HIS A 207 -5.81 11.59 14.45
N VAL A 208 -6.38 10.43 14.69
CA VAL A 208 -5.64 9.23 15.10
C VAL A 208 -6.25 8.00 14.44
N ALA A 209 -5.39 7.11 13.96
CA ALA A 209 -5.78 5.84 13.37
C ALA A 209 -4.66 4.80 13.52
N PHE A 210 -4.98 3.52 13.31
CA PHE A 210 -4.00 2.44 13.29
C PHE A 210 -3.39 2.27 11.90
N VAL A 211 -2.08 2.14 11.83
CA VAL A 211 -1.35 1.82 10.61
C VAL A 211 -1.64 0.38 10.19
N VAL A 212 -2.15 0.17 8.98
CA VAL A 212 -2.42 -1.19 8.44
C VAL A 212 -1.58 -1.58 7.23
N GLY A 213 -0.93 -0.63 6.59
CA GLY A 213 -0.03 -0.89 5.48
C GLY A 213 0.43 0.37 4.76
N GLN A 214 1.15 0.18 3.66
CA GLN A 214 1.64 1.26 2.81
C GLN A 214 1.42 0.96 1.32
N SER A 215 1.51 1.99 0.48
CA SER A 215 1.56 1.85 -0.97
C SER A 215 2.90 1.24 -1.43
N VAL A 216 2.91 0.68 -2.65
CA VAL A 216 4.11 0.05 -3.25
C VAL A 216 5.30 1.01 -3.32
N ASP A 217 5.05 2.30 -3.54
CA ASP A 217 6.06 3.35 -3.61
C ASP A 217 6.41 3.95 -2.23
N GLY A 218 5.74 3.54 -1.16
CA GLY A 218 5.96 4.02 0.21
C GLY A 218 5.46 5.44 0.49
N ASN A 219 4.81 6.10 -0.48
CA ASN A 219 4.36 7.49 -0.36
C ASN A 219 3.03 7.64 0.40
N TYR A 220 2.28 6.56 0.55
CA TYR A 220 0.98 6.55 1.22
C TYR A 220 0.92 5.51 2.31
N LEU A 221 0.23 5.85 3.40
CA LEU A 221 -0.16 4.93 4.46
C LEU A 221 -1.65 4.62 4.34
N TYR A 222 -1.99 3.39 4.69
CA TYR A 222 -3.36 2.93 4.84
C TYR A 222 -3.66 2.81 6.32
N MET A 223 -4.73 3.45 6.76
CA MET A 223 -5.00 3.74 8.16
C MET A 223 -6.41 3.28 8.53
N LEU A 224 -6.51 2.36 9.48
CA LEU A 224 -7.76 1.91 10.07
C LEU A 224 -8.13 2.81 11.24
N GLY A 225 -9.18 3.61 11.10
CA GLY A 225 -9.57 4.59 12.10
C GLY A 225 -11.08 4.74 12.20
N GLY A 226 -11.52 5.23 13.36
CA GLY A 226 -12.88 5.69 13.58
C GLY A 226 -13.06 7.13 13.12
N ASN A 227 -14.30 7.50 12.86
CA ASN A 227 -14.74 8.79 12.35
C ASN A 227 -14.05 9.22 11.05
N GLN A 228 -13.68 8.26 10.20
CA GLN A 228 -13.18 8.54 8.86
C GLN A 228 -14.39 8.54 7.93
N SER A 229 -14.80 9.69 7.44
CA SER A 229 -16.09 9.82 6.75
C SER A 229 -17.26 9.24 7.57
N SER A 230 -17.38 9.66 8.85
CA SER A 230 -18.42 9.22 9.79
C SER A 230 -18.52 7.69 9.99
N SER A 231 -17.42 6.96 9.79
CA SER A 231 -17.38 5.51 9.95
C SER A 231 -16.04 4.98 10.42
N VAL A 232 -16.02 3.71 10.83
CA VAL A 232 -14.81 2.91 10.99
C VAL A 232 -14.48 2.28 9.64
N ASN A 233 -13.36 2.67 9.05
CA ASN A 233 -12.90 2.13 7.77
C ASN A 233 -11.38 2.20 7.63
N VAL A 234 -10.86 1.67 6.53
CA VAL A 234 -9.48 1.91 6.11
C VAL A 234 -9.47 3.02 5.08
N ALA A 235 -8.73 4.10 5.38
CA ALA A 235 -8.55 5.25 4.51
C ALA A 235 -7.08 5.42 4.10
N LYS A 236 -6.87 5.91 2.88
CA LYS A 236 -5.56 6.19 2.29
C LYS A 236 -5.13 7.64 2.57
N TYR A 237 -3.95 7.81 3.16
CA TYR A 237 -3.34 9.10 3.48
C TYR A 237 -1.95 9.22 2.86
N LYS A 238 -1.52 10.43 2.50
CA LYS A 238 -0.10 10.70 2.24
C LYS A 238 0.68 10.39 3.52
N LYS A 239 1.87 9.79 3.40
CA LYS A 239 2.67 9.41 4.57
C LYS A 239 3.03 10.62 5.45
N ASP A 240 3.37 11.74 4.83
CA ASP A 240 3.93 12.90 5.52
C ASP A 240 2.88 13.79 6.22
N VAL A 241 1.60 13.40 6.22
CA VAL A 241 0.57 14.08 7.01
C VAL A 241 0.52 13.62 8.46
N TRP A 242 1.26 12.56 8.80
CA TRP A 242 1.32 11.99 10.15
C TRP A 242 2.50 12.58 10.91
N ASP A 243 2.23 13.17 12.07
CA ASP A 243 3.22 13.86 12.90
C ASP A 243 4.06 12.83 13.68
N ASP A 244 3.40 11.85 14.29
CA ASP A 244 4.02 10.89 15.21
C ASP A 244 3.41 9.49 15.08
N PHE A 245 4.16 8.49 15.54
CA PHE A 245 3.70 7.11 15.68
C PHE A 245 4.06 6.58 17.06
N VAL A 246 3.10 5.92 17.71
CA VAL A 246 3.33 5.24 18.99
C VAL A 246 2.86 3.78 18.94
N VAL A 247 3.46 2.94 19.77
CA VAL A 247 3.09 1.54 19.98
C VAL A 247 3.04 1.24 21.48
N PRO A 248 2.35 0.18 21.93
CA PRO A 248 2.43 -0.26 23.31
C PRO A 248 3.88 -0.46 23.76
N THR A 249 4.19 -0.16 25.02
CA THR A 249 5.57 -0.22 25.55
C THR A 249 6.22 -1.60 25.34
N SER A 250 5.43 -2.66 25.54
CA SER A 250 5.84 -4.06 25.38
C SER A 250 5.95 -4.53 23.92
N PHE A 251 5.49 -3.73 22.95
CA PHE A 251 5.52 -4.12 21.55
C PHE A 251 6.96 -4.09 21.00
N ASP A 252 7.39 -5.20 20.41
CA ASP A 252 8.67 -5.24 19.69
C ASP A 252 8.51 -4.66 18.29
N SER A 253 8.91 -3.40 18.12
CA SER A 253 8.84 -2.70 16.84
C SER A 253 9.96 -3.07 15.88
N LEU A 254 11.02 -3.75 16.33
CA LEU A 254 12.17 -4.10 15.48
C LEU A 254 11.88 -5.31 14.58
N SER A 255 10.97 -6.19 15.02
CA SER A 255 10.48 -7.34 14.25
C SER A 255 9.26 -7.03 13.39
N ALA A 256 8.61 -5.88 13.60
CA ALA A 256 7.40 -5.50 12.89
C ALA A 256 7.72 -4.92 11.50
N SER A 257 7.11 -5.51 10.46
CA SER A 257 7.15 -4.97 9.10
C SER A 257 5.84 -4.27 8.74
N LEU A 258 5.91 -3.27 7.85
CA LEU A 258 4.73 -2.59 7.32
C LEU A 258 4.36 -3.21 5.95
N PRO A 259 3.26 -3.97 5.85
CA PRO A 259 2.91 -4.66 4.61
C PRO A 259 2.47 -3.68 3.51
N ILE A 260 2.59 -4.12 2.25
CA ILE A 260 1.93 -3.44 1.13
C ILE A 260 0.42 -3.70 1.24
N TYR A 261 -0.37 -2.63 1.33
CA TYR A 261 -1.82 -2.75 1.37
C TYR A 261 -2.40 -2.90 -0.03
N THR A 262 -3.16 -3.97 -0.28
CA THR A 262 -3.70 -4.30 -1.60
C THR A 262 -5.23 -4.37 -1.65
N GLN A 263 -5.91 -4.18 -0.51
CA GLN A 263 -7.37 -4.22 -0.43
C GLN A 263 -7.97 -2.85 -0.77
N SER A 264 -9.30 -2.81 -0.91
CA SER A 264 -10.02 -1.56 -1.09
C SER A 264 -9.90 -0.66 0.15
N ALA A 265 -9.70 0.63 -0.08
CA ALA A 265 -9.68 1.65 0.97
C ALA A 265 -10.37 2.91 0.48
N SER A 266 -11.00 3.65 1.38
CA SER A 266 -11.51 4.99 1.09
C SER A 266 -10.35 5.98 0.88
N VAL A 267 -10.66 7.12 0.26
CA VAL A 267 -9.75 8.27 0.27
C VAL A 267 -10.08 9.07 1.54
N ALA A 268 -9.05 9.52 2.26
CA ALA A 268 -9.23 10.34 3.45
C ALA A 268 -10.09 11.59 3.13
N GLY A 269 -11.11 11.82 3.95
CA GLY A 269 -12.05 12.93 3.85
C GLY A 269 -11.58 14.18 4.59
N SER A 270 -12.48 14.82 5.32
CA SER A 270 -12.19 16.03 6.12
C SER A 270 -11.17 15.82 7.25
N GLU A 271 -10.88 14.56 7.55
CA GLU A 271 -9.89 14.12 8.50
C GLU A 271 -8.46 14.14 7.94
N ALA A 272 -8.27 14.31 6.62
CA ALA A 272 -6.96 14.37 5.94
C ALA A 272 -6.03 15.48 6.47
#